data_AF-A0A932HAP5-F1
#
_entry.id   AF-A0A932HAP5-F1
#
_cell.length_a   1.000
_cell.length_b   1.000
_cell.length_c   1.000
_cell.angle_alpha   90.00
_cell.angle_beta   90.00
_cell.angle_gamma   90.00
#
_symmetry.space_group_name_H-M   'P 1'
#
loop_
_entity.id
_entity.type
_entity.pdbx_description
1 polymer ?
#
loop_
_entity_poly.entity_id
_entity_poly.type
_entity_poly.pdbx_seq_one_letter_code
_entity_poly.pdbx_strand_id
1 'polypeptide(L)' 'MGAVLEDFADELVTRDGARRDYGVALADTGVVDEAVTSRLRAARKRA' A
#
# COMPACT_ATOMS: atom_id res chain seq x y z
N MET A 1 -8.74 -1.06 5.32
CA MET A 1 -7.52 -1.28 4.51
C MET A 1 -7.26 -2.77 4.26
N GLY A 2 -8.30 -3.63 4.28
CA GLY A 2 -8.14 -5.09 4.07
C GLY A 2 -7.90 -5.48 2.61
N ALA A 3 -8.64 -4.89 1.67
CA ALA A 3 -8.63 -5.31 0.27
C ALA A 3 -7.24 -5.32 -0.41
N VAL A 4 -6.41 -4.28 -0.22
CA VAL A 4 -5.08 -4.24 -0.87
C VAL A 4 -4.11 -5.28 -0.30
N LEU A 5 -4.31 -5.66 0.97
CA LEU A 5 -3.49 -6.69 1.61
C LEU A 5 -3.92 -8.09 1.18
N GLU A 6 -5.23 -8.29 1.00
CA GLU A 6 -5.81 -9.49 0.39
C GLU A 6 -5.34 -9.63 -1.06
N ASP A 7 -5.44 -8.57 -1.87
CA ASP A 7 -4.96 -8.56 -3.26
C ASP A 7 -3.45 -8.85 -3.37
N PHE A 8 -2.66 -8.41 -2.39
CA PHE A 8 -1.23 -8.75 -2.32
C PHE A 8 -0.99 -10.21 -1.91
N ALA A 9 -1.78 -10.72 -0.96
CA ALA A 9 -1.70 -12.11 -0.52
C ALA A 9 -2.15 -13.10 -1.62
N ASP A 10 -3.12 -12.70 -2.44
CA ASP A 10 -3.61 -13.45 -3.60
C ASP A 10 -2.75 -13.24 -4.87
N GLU A 11 -1.59 -12.57 -4.75
CA GLU A 11 -0.64 -12.26 -5.83
C GLU A 11 -1.24 -11.45 -7.01
N LEU A 12 -2.39 -10.81 -6.80
CA LEU A 12 -3.07 -9.96 -7.79
C LEU A 12 -2.38 -8.61 -7.96
N VAL A 13 -1.70 -8.15 -6.90
CA VAL A 13 -0.97 -6.87 -6.86
C VAL A 13 0.43 -7.08 -6.30
N THR A 14 1.43 -6.48 -6.94
CA THR A 14 2.80 -6.44 -6.41
C THR A 14 2.95 -5.37 -5.34
N ARG A 15 3.94 -5.50 -4.47
CA ARG A 15 4.25 -4.46 -3.46
C ARG A 15 4.47 -3.08 -4.08
N ASP A 16 5.15 -3.03 -5.22
CA ASP A 16 5.38 -1.77 -5.95
C ASP A 16 4.07 -1.22 -6.54
N GLY A 17 3.21 -2.09 -7.08
CA GLY A 17 1.86 -1.72 -7.54
C GLY A 17 0.98 -1.18 -6.41
N ALA A 18 0.97 -1.82 -5.23
CA ALA A 18 0.25 -1.34 -4.05
C ALA A 18 0.66 0.10 -3.68
N ARG A 19 1.97 0.37 -3.68
CA ARG A 19 2.53 1.68 -3.39
C ARG A 19 2.21 2.70 -4.47
N ARG A 20 2.46 2.35 -5.73
CA ARG A 20 2.33 3.28 -6.85
C ARG A 20 0.88 3.57 -7.19
N ASP A 21 0.01 2.59 -7.16
CA ASP A 21 -1.35 2.74 -7.68
C ASP A 21 -2.31 3.08 -6.54
N TYR A 22 -2.20 2.40 -5.40
CA TYR A 22 -3.09 2.59 -4.25
C TYR A 22 -2.53 3.51 -3.16
N GLY A 23 -1.24 3.87 -3.24
CA GLY A 23 -0.59 4.67 -2.19
C GLY A 23 -0.46 3.91 -0.87
N VAL A 24 -0.46 2.58 -0.90
CA VAL A 24 -0.36 1.69 0.26
C VAL A 24 1.05 1.10 0.31
N ALA A 25 1.73 1.26 1.43
CA ALA A 25 3.03 0.64 1.66
C ALA A 25 2.85 -0.69 2.41
N LEU A 26 3.42 -1.76 1.87
CA LEU A 26 3.44 -3.08 2.50
C LEU A 26 4.88 -3.37 2.96
N ALA A 27 5.02 -3.85 4.19
CA ALA A 27 6.29 -4.27 4.76
C ALA A 27 6.74 -5.64 4.23
N ASP A 28 8.01 -5.98 4.44
CA ASP A 28 8.58 -7.31 4.11
C ASP A 28 7.81 -8.48 4.73
N THR A 29 7.24 -8.24 5.91
CA THR A 29 6.44 -9.19 6.67
C THR A 29 5.00 -9.37 6.14
N GLY A 30 4.61 -8.67 5.07
CA GLY A 30 3.26 -8.77 4.49
C GLY A 30 2.18 -8.02 5.25
N VAL A 31 2.55 -7.05 6.10
CA VAL A 31 1.62 -6.15 6.79
C VAL A 31 1.67 -4.74 6.22
N VAL A 32 0.58 -3.99 6.31
CA VAL A 32 0.56 -2.57 5.92
C VAL A 32 1.45 -1.77 6.87
N ASP A 33 2.35 -0.96 6.31
CA ASP A 33 2.99 0.14 7.03
C ASP A 33 2.05 1.35 7.02
N GLU A 34 1.29 1.53 8.11
CA GLU A 34 0.32 2.60 8.22
C GLU A 34 0.95 3.99 8.20
N ALA A 35 2.15 4.15 8.78
CA ALA A 35 2.83 5.44 8.84
C ALA A 35 3.25 5.91 7.45
N VAL A 36 3.88 5.02 6.68
CA VAL A 36 4.28 5.31 5.30
C VAL A 36 3.05 5.47 4.41
N THR A 37 2.03 4.63 4.57
CA THR A 37 0.78 4.73 3.81
C THR A 37 0.08 6.06 4.05
N SER A 38 -0.03 6.49 5.31
CA SER A 38 -0.60 7.79 5.67
C SER A 38 0.17 8.95 5.03
N ARG A 39 1.51 8.89 5.06
CA ARG A 39 2.37 9.89 4.42
C ARG A 39 2.21 9.92 2.90
N LEU A 40 2.14 8.77 2.24
CA LEU A 40 1.95 8.66 0.78
C LEU A 40 0.61 9.27 0.35
N ARG A 41 -0.46 8.98 1.08
CA ARG A 41 -1.79 9.55 0.82
C ARG A 41 -1.83 11.05 1.06
N ALA A 42 -1.20 11.51 2.14
CA ALA A 42 -1.08 12.94 2.44
C ALA A 42 -0.29 13.68 1.34
N ALA A 43 0.79 13.08 0.82
CA ALA A 43 1.57 13.63 -0.29
C ALA A 43 0.75 13.72 -1.58
N ARG A 44 -0.02 12.68 -1.92
CA ARG A 44 -0.93 12.69 -3.08
C ARG A 44 -2.02 13.75 -3.01
N LYS A 45 -2.56 14.02 -1.81
CA LYS A 45 -3.60 15.03 -1.63
C LYS A 45 -3.08 16.47 -1.77
N ARG A 46 -1.75 16.67 -1.73
CA ARG A 46 -1.10 17.98 -1.89
C ARG A 46 -0.62 18.28 -3.31
N ALA A 47 -0.69 17.31 -4.23
CA ALA A 47 -0.34 17.47 -5.64
C ALA A 47 -1.61 17.77 -6.46
#